data_AF-A0AA39YEQ0-F1
#
_entry.id   AF-A0AA39YEQ0-F1
#
_cell.length_a   1.000
_cell.length_b   1.000
_cell.length_c   1.000
_cell.angle_alpha   90.00
_cell.angle_beta   90.00
_cell.angle_gamma   90.00
#
_symmetry.space_group_name_H-M   'P 1'
#
loop_
_entity.id
_entity.type
_entity.pdbx_description
1 polymer ?
#
loop_
_entity_poly.entity_id
_entity_poly.type
_entity_poly.pdbx_seq_one_letter_code
_entity_poly.pdbx_strand_id
1 'polypeptide(L)'
;MVARRATIAARLGPSNNALLPFTITTLPRFGTHSDVLASLTTSPALLAAPPRYRAVQHHITTRRGGGANIPPITVPLFIDRNTLTSPDLPPFIVPNNINNPFNPTITNNSGGGATSSNTTGDGATITFHPSEMLLGATQCCLQCTLQASSAAAALRLHDRALAPLGPLMLALSAATPAYRGYLADTDVRWDVLRQLVDDRDEGERRAQGVFGA
;
A
#
# COMPACT_ATOMS: atom_id res chain seq x y z
N MET A 1 -10.43 24.58 -5.64
CA MET A 1 -10.23 23.51 -4.62
C MET A 1 -10.78 23.90 -3.25
N VAL A 2 -10.62 25.15 -2.79
CA VAL A 2 -11.16 25.66 -1.50
C VAL A 2 -12.67 25.42 -1.34
N ALA A 3 -13.47 25.74 -2.37
CA ALA A 3 -14.92 25.52 -2.35
C ALA A 3 -15.30 24.06 -2.06
N ARG A 4 -14.58 23.07 -2.62
CA ARG A 4 -14.84 21.64 -2.37
C ARG A 4 -14.58 21.28 -0.90
N ARG A 5 -13.50 21.79 -0.33
CA ARG A 5 -13.18 21.59 1.09
C ARG A 5 -14.26 22.18 1.99
N ALA A 6 -14.78 23.37 1.67
CA ALA A 6 -15.88 24.00 2.39
C ALA A 6 -17.18 23.17 2.29
N THR A 7 -17.53 22.68 1.09
CA THR A 7 -18.70 21.81 0.91
C THR A 7 -18.59 20.50 1.70
N ILE A 8 -17.40 19.87 1.72
CA ILE A 8 -17.18 18.65 2.50
C ILE A 8 -17.27 18.95 4.00
N ALA A 9 -16.62 20.01 4.47
CA ALA A 9 -16.68 20.41 5.88
C ALA A 9 -18.12 20.68 6.34
N ALA A 10 -18.94 21.34 5.51
CA ALA A 10 -20.35 21.56 5.81
C ALA A 10 -21.16 20.25 5.92
N ARG A 11 -20.79 19.20 5.18
CA ARG A 11 -21.46 17.89 5.23
C ARG A 11 -21.01 16.99 6.38
N LEU A 12 -19.82 17.22 6.94
CA LEU A 12 -19.29 16.41 8.05
C LEU A 12 -19.93 16.75 9.41
N GLY A 13 -20.71 17.83 9.51
CA GLY A 13 -21.49 18.23 10.69
C GLY A 13 -20.67 18.93 11.78
N PRO A 14 -21.32 19.56 12.80
CA PRO A 14 -20.63 20.16 13.93
C PRO A 14 -20.10 19.08 14.89
N SER A 15 -18.86 19.28 15.32
CA SER A 15 -17.98 18.36 16.04
C SER A 15 -18.47 17.93 17.43
N ASN A 16 -18.86 16.67 17.57
CA ASN A 16 -18.58 15.91 18.81
C ASN A 16 -17.37 14.97 18.64
N ASN A 17 -16.97 14.66 17.41
CA ASN A 17 -15.68 14.05 17.06
C ASN A 17 -15.09 14.86 15.89
N ALA A 18 -13.88 15.37 16.04
CA ALA A 18 -13.22 16.32 15.12
C ALA A 18 -12.86 15.71 13.75
N LEU A 19 -13.86 15.40 12.92
CA LEU A 19 -13.66 14.89 11.56
C LEU A 19 -13.30 16.06 10.62
N LEU A 20 -12.03 16.10 10.21
CA LEU A 20 -11.51 17.12 9.31
C LEU A 20 -11.07 16.49 7.97
N PRO A 21 -11.44 17.09 6.82
CA PRO A 21 -11.00 16.59 5.53
C PRO A 21 -9.51 16.94 5.33
N PHE A 22 -8.66 15.93 5.21
CA PHE A 22 -7.25 16.11 4.87
C PHE A 22 -6.93 15.51 3.50
N THR A 23 -6.07 16.19 2.74
CA THR A 23 -5.55 15.74 1.45
C THR A 23 -4.14 15.20 1.68
N ILE A 24 -4.06 14.03 2.31
CA ILE A 24 -2.80 13.30 2.57
C ILE A 24 -2.63 12.20 1.53
N THR A 25 -1.41 12.01 1.03
CA THR A 25 -1.12 10.99 0.03
C THR A 25 -1.27 9.59 0.60
N THR A 26 -0.74 9.35 1.80
CA THR A 26 -0.94 8.12 2.56
C THR A 26 -1.31 8.45 3.99
N LEU A 27 -2.09 7.58 4.63
CA LEU A 27 -2.32 7.64 6.06
C LEU A 27 -1.19 6.84 6.75
N PRO A 28 -0.27 7.48 7.49
CA PRO A 28 0.97 6.83 7.93
C PRO A 28 0.77 5.58 8.77
N ARG A 29 -0.27 5.55 9.61
CA ARG A 29 -0.58 4.42 10.51
C ARG A 29 -1.51 3.38 9.92
N PHE A 30 -1.94 3.57 8.67
CA PHE A 30 -2.90 2.68 8.04
C PHE A 30 -2.34 1.24 7.95
N GLY A 31 -3.10 0.28 8.46
CA GLY A 31 -2.67 -1.12 8.54
C GLY A 31 -1.98 -1.50 9.86
N THR A 32 -1.93 -0.60 10.86
CA THR A 32 -1.38 -0.92 12.19
C THR A 32 -2.34 -1.75 13.05
N HIS A 33 -1.81 -2.50 14.02
CA HIS A 33 -2.60 -3.32 14.95
C HIS A 33 -3.67 -2.51 15.70
N SER A 34 -3.38 -1.26 16.07
CA SER A 34 -4.37 -0.36 16.67
C SER A 34 -5.54 -0.04 15.72
N ASP A 35 -5.26 0.09 14.43
CA ASP A 35 -6.28 0.41 13.43
C ASP A 35 -7.11 -0.82 13.06
N VAL A 36 -6.54 -2.03 13.17
CA VAL A 36 -7.26 -3.30 13.03
C VAL A 36 -8.18 -3.52 14.22
N LEU A 37 -7.69 -3.31 15.44
CA LEU A 37 -8.51 -3.40 16.66
C LEU A 37 -9.60 -2.32 16.74
N ALA A 38 -9.32 -1.12 16.25
CA ALA A 38 -10.30 -0.04 16.15
C ALA A 38 -11.23 -0.17 14.93
N SER A 39 -11.14 -1.26 14.17
CA SER A 39 -11.90 -1.51 12.94
C SER A 39 -11.79 -0.39 11.89
N LEU A 40 -10.65 0.31 11.85
CA LEU A 40 -10.34 1.37 10.90
C LEU A 40 -9.73 0.81 9.60
N THR A 41 -8.95 -0.27 9.68
CA THR A 41 -8.46 -1.02 8.50
C THR A 41 -9.48 -2.02 7.97
N THR A 42 -10.45 -2.40 8.81
CA THR A 42 -11.70 -3.09 8.45
C THR A 42 -12.89 -2.12 8.46
N SER A 43 -12.65 -0.82 8.28
CA SER A 43 -13.72 0.17 8.27
C SER A 43 -14.71 -0.18 7.17
N PRO A 44 -16.04 -0.05 7.38
CA PRO A 44 -17.02 -0.13 6.31
C PRO A 44 -16.73 0.83 5.14
N ALA A 45 -15.78 1.77 5.19
CA ALA A 45 -15.33 2.47 3.98
C ALA A 45 -14.45 1.59 3.04
N LEU A 46 -13.68 0.66 3.59
CA LEU A 46 -12.89 -0.34 2.86
C LEU A 46 -13.67 -1.64 2.67
N LEU A 47 -14.38 -2.07 3.72
CA LEU A 47 -15.27 -3.22 3.64
C LEU A 47 -16.48 -2.90 2.78
N ALA A 48 -17.15 -1.74 2.87
CA ALA A 48 -18.24 -1.32 1.97
C ALA A 48 -17.75 -0.45 0.79
N ALA A 49 -16.51 -0.68 0.34
CA ALA A 49 -16.11 -0.22 -0.97
C ALA A 49 -17.15 -0.69 -2.01
N PRO A 50 -17.54 0.17 -2.97
CA PRO A 50 -18.45 -0.22 -4.04
C PRO A 50 -18.07 -1.58 -4.65
N PRO A 51 -19.05 -2.41 -5.08
CA PRO A 51 -18.81 -3.78 -5.56
C PRO A 51 -17.65 -3.90 -6.55
N ARG A 52 -17.45 -2.87 -7.38
CA ARG A 52 -16.31 -2.73 -8.30
C ARG A 52 -14.94 -2.95 -7.63
N TYR A 53 -14.65 -2.31 -6.50
CA TYR A 53 -13.32 -2.39 -5.88
C TYR A 53 -13.06 -3.76 -5.25
N ARG A 54 -14.10 -4.36 -4.65
CA ARG A 54 -14.01 -5.74 -4.14
C ARG A 54 -13.78 -6.74 -5.28
N ALA A 55 -14.49 -6.57 -6.39
CA ALA A 55 -14.34 -7.43 -7.56
C ALA A 55 -12.93 -7.32 -8.16
N VAL A 56 -12.38 -6.11 -8.29
CA VAL A 56 -11.01 -5.90 -8.79
C VAL A 56 -9.99 -6.60 -7.89
N GLN A 57 -10.08 -6.43 -6.57
CA GLN A 57 -9.18 -7.12 -5.63
C GLN A 57 -9.26 -8.64 -5.78
N HIS A 58 -10.48 -9.18 -5.87
CA HIS A 58 -10.69 -10.61 -6.06
C HIS A 58 -10.08 -11.10 -7.39
N HIS A 59 -10.34 -10.41 -8.50
CA HIS A 59 -9.82 -10.81 -9.81
C HIS A 59 -8.28 -10.73 -9.88
N ILE A 60 -7.67 -9.67 -9.34
CA ILE A 60 -6.20 -9.55 -9.30
C ILE A 60 -5.60 -10.68 -8.47
N THR A 61 -6.14 -10.94 -7.28
CA THR A 61 -5.65 -12.00 -6.38
C THR A 61 -5.78 -13.39 -7.02
N THR A 62 -6.92 -13.67 -7.66
CA THR A 62 -7.17 -14.94 -8.35
C THR A 62 -6.27 -15.10 -9.58
N ARG A 63 -6.11 -14.06 -10.41
CA ARG A 63 -5.23 -14.08 -11.60
C ARG A 63 -3.77 -14.29 -11.23
N ARG A 64 -3.32 -13.66 -10.14
CA ARG A 64 -1.93 -13.75 -9.66
C ARG A 64 -1.53 -15.13 -9.14
N GLY A 65 -2.50 -16.03 -8.89
CA GLY A 65 -2.24 -17.41 -8.47
C GLY A 65 -2.96 -17.86 -7.19
N GLY A 66 -3.90 -17.07 -6.66
CA GLY A 66 -4.93 -17.57 -5.73
C GLY A 66 -4.52 -18.12 -4.35
N GLY A 67 -3.24 -18.12 -3.93
CA GLY A 67 -2.88 -18.61 -2.59
C GLY A 67 -1.42 -18.48 -2.18
N ALA A 68 -1.21 -18.26 -0.88
CA ALA A 68 -0.04 -18.37 0.03
C ALA A 68 1.43 -18.19 -0.44
N ASN A 69 1.78 -18.49 -1.70
CA ASN A 69 3.15 -18.44 -2.24
C ASN A 69 3.46 -17.18 -3.05
N ILE A 70 2.65 -16.13 -2.92
CA ILE A 70 2.92 -14.86 -3.59
C ILE A 70 3.95 -14.09 -2.74
N PRO A 71 5.09 -13.66 -3.31
CA PRO A 71 6.09 -12.94 -2.55
C PRO A 71 5.48 -11.65 -1.98
N PRO A 72 5.77 -11.32 -0.70
CA PRO A 72 5.31 -10.09 -0.10
C PRO A 72 5.90 -8.89 -0.83
N ILE A 73 5.16 -7.80 -0.84
CA ILE A 73 5.64 -6.53 -1.39
C ILE A 73 6.48 -5.87 -0.32
N THR A 74 7.72 -5.52 -0.65
CA THR A 74 8.68 -4.94 0.30
C THR A 74 8.92 -3.48 -0.03
N VAL A 75 9.07 -2.68 1.02
CA VAL A 75 9.49 -1.27 0.96
C VAL A 75 10.68 -1.11 1.90
N PRO A 76 11.75 -0.43 1.51
CA PRO A 76 12.90 -0.26 2.39
C PRO A 76 12.53 0.56 3.62
N LEU A 77 12.96 0.10 4.80
CA LEU A 77 12.75 0.79 6.07
C LEU A 77 13.85 1.85 6.27
N PHE A 78 13.46 3.03 6.76
CA PHE A 78 14.43 4.03 7.18
C PHE A 78 15.17 3.56 8.45
N ILE A 79 16.50 3.54 8.39
CA ILE A 79 17.37 3.08 9.48
C ILE A 79 17.88 4.28 10.28
N ASP A 80 17.33 4.44 11.49
CA ASP A 80 17.81 5.37 12.52
C ASP A 80 18.66 4.62 13.56
N ARG A 81 19.31 5.34 14.48
CA ARG A 81 20.20 4.83 15.53
C ARG A 81 19.59 3.69 16.37
N ASN A 82 18.28 3.73 16.58
CA ASN A 82 17.54 2.77 17.38
C ASN A 82 16.51 1.97 16.55
N THR A 83 16.64 1.95 15.22
CA THR A 83 15.79 1.10 14.39
C THR A 83 16.14 -0.36 14.66
N LEU A 84 15.15 -1.14 15.09
CA LEU A 84 15.33 -2.57 15.37
C LEU A 84 15.82 -3.27 14.09
N THR A 85 17.02 -3.85 14.12
CA THR A 85 17.76 -4.39 12.97
C THR A 85 17.18 -5.67 12.37
N SER A 86 16.04 -6.13 12.89
CA SER A 86 15.25 -7.22 12.34
C SER A 86 13.80 -6.92 12.68
N PRO A 87 12.96 -6.53 11.72
CA PRO A 87 11.54 -6.64 11.94
C PRO A 87 11.20 -8.13 11.85
N ASP A 88 11.30 -8.84 12.97
CA ASP A 88 10.26 -9.80 13.34
C ASP A 88 8.96 -9.02 13.62
N LEU A 89 8.58 -8.14 12.69
CA LEU A 89 7.24 -7.66 12.53
C LEU A 89 6.47 -8.93 12.22
N PRO A 90 5.58 -9.41 13.11
CA PRO A 90 4.80 -10.58 12.77
C PRO A 90 4.14 -10.29 11.42
N PRO A 91 4.27 -11.18 10.41
CA PRO A 91 3.44 -11.08 9.24
C PRO A 91 2.02 -10.94 9.78
N PHE A 92 1.33 -9.88 9.39
CA PHE A 92 -0.04 -9.66 9.81
C PHE A 92 -0.82 -10.93 9.45
N ILE A 93 -1.08 -11.73 10.48
CA ILE A 93 -1.66 -13.08 10.52
C ILE A 93 -2.04 -13.62 9.14
N VAL A 94 -1.26 -14.58 8.63
CA VAL A 94 -1.79 -15.52 7.63
C VAL A 94 -2.86 -16.36 8.35
N PRO A 95 -4.13 -16.38 7.90
CA PRO A 95 -5.15 -17.20 8.52
C PRO A 95 -4.95 -18.65 8.09
N ASN A 96 -4.07 -19.36 8.80
CA ASN A 96 -4.23 -20.79 9.02
C ASN A 96 -4.45 -20.84 10.54
N ASN A 97 -5.64 -21.14 11.09
CA ASN A 97 -6.32 -22.43 11.00
C ASN A 97 -7.80 -22.28 11.38
N ILE A 98 -8.60 -23.22 10.87
CA ILE A 98 -9.97 -23.53 11.21
C ILE A 98 -10.12 -23.71 12.74
N ASN A 99 -11.15 -23.10 13.34
CA ASN A 99 -11.60 -23.14 14.76
C ASN A 99 -11.23 -21.92 15.64
N ASN A 100 -12.03 -20.84 15.52
CA ASN A 100 -12.25 -19.79 16.53
C ASN A 100 -12.73 -20.44 17.87
N PRO A 101 -12.66 -19.83 19.09
CA PRO A 101 -12.56 -18.40 19.41
C PRO A 101 -11.66 -18.01 20.61
N PHE A 102 -11.33 -16.71 20.70
CA PHE A 102 -10.77 -16.06 21.91
C PHE A 102 -9.27 -16.30 22.24
N ASN A 103 -8.44 -15.32 21.84
CA ASN A 103 -7.11 -14.95 22.40
C ASN A 103 -5.96 -15.98 22.32
N PRO A 104 -4.72 -15.54 21.98
CA PRO A 104 -3.66 -15.80 22.95
C PRO A 104 -2.57 -14.73 23.04
N THR A 105 -2.37 -14.26 24.26
CA THR A 105 -1.10 -14.30 25.01
C THR A 105 0.19 -14.30 24.19
N ILE A 106 0.94 -13.21 24.32
CA ILE A 106 2.39 -13.17 24.13
C ILE A 106 3.02 -14.21 25.07
N THR A 107 3.31 -15.40 24.57
CA THR A 107 4.23 -16.32 25.24
C THR A 107 5.59 -16.19 24.55
N ASN A 108 6.42 -15.33 25.13
CA ASN A 108 7.87 -15.41 24.99
C ASN A 108 8.31 -16.77 25.52
N ASN A 109 8.51 -17.76 24.65
CA ASN A 109 9.21 -18.97 24.99
C ASN A 109 10.34 -19.18 23.98
N SER A 110 11.53 -18.86 24.47
CA SER A 110 12.82 -19.39 24.05
C SER A 110 12.78 -20.88 23.71
N GLY A 111 13.24 -21.22 22.51
CA GLY A 111 13.68 -22.57 22.15
C GLY A 111 12.95 -23.19 20.97
N GLY A 112 13.64 -23.33 19.83
CA GLY A 112 13.28 -24.31 18.80
C GLY A 112 13.21 -23.76 17.36
N GLY A 113 14.37 -23.71 16.70
CA GLY A 113 14.58 -23.81 15.24
C GLY A 113 13.46 -23.36 14.29
N ALA A 114 13.50 -22.08 13.88
CA ALA A 114 12.98 -21.68 12.59
C ALA A 114 14.13 -21.71 11.58
N THR A 115 14.04 -22.61 10.61
CA THR A 115 14.97 -22.77 9.50
C THR A 115 15.23 -21.44 8.81
N SER A 116 16.45 -20.94 9.01
CA SER A 116 17.10 -19.90 8.24
C SER A 116 17.11 -20.27 6.75
N SER A 117 16.21 -19.72 5.96
CA SER A 117 16.52 -19.52 4.54
C SER A 117 17.42 -18.28 4.47
N ASN A 118 18.72 -18.54 4.40
CA ASN A 118 19.75 -17.57 4.04
C ASN A 118 19.26 -16.66 2.91
N THR A 119 19.01 -15.39 3.22
CA THR A 119 19.19 -14.28 2.28
C THR A 119 20.13 -13.30 2.96
N THR A 120 21.41 -13.57 2.76
CA THR A 120 22.50 -12.64 3.01
C THR A 120 22.24 -11.34 2.25
N GLY A 121 21.89 -10.25 2.94
CA GLY A 121 21.99 -8.89 2.41
C GLY A 121 20.75 -7.99 2.44
N ASP A 122 19.56 -8.47 2.80
CA ASP A 122 18.36 -7.60 2.76
C ASP A 122 18.23 -6.77 4.04
N GLY A 123 18.29 -5.44 3.88
CA GLY A 123 18.03 -4.48 4.95
C GLY A 123 16.63 -4.63 5.55
N ALA A 124 16.37 -3.98 6.69
CA ALA A 124 15.04 -3.99 7.28
C ALA A 124 13.99 -3.46 6.28
N THR A 125 12.85 -4.13 6.14
CA THR A 125 11.81 -3.77 5.17
C THR A 125 10.42 -3.74 5.82
N ILE A 126 9.55 -2.91 5.25
CA ILE A 126 8.11 -2.86 5.54
C ILE A 126 7.43 -3.77 4.51
N THR A 127 6.64 -4.74 4.98
CA THR A 127 6.00 -5.74 4.13
C THR A 127 4.49 -5.51 3.99
N PHE A 128 3.96 -5.81 2.80
CA PHE A 128 2.52 -5.82 2.51
C PHE A 128 2.12 -7.17 1.95
N HIS A 129 0.95 -7.65 2.34
CA HIS A 129 0.42 -8.87 1.76
C HIS A 129 -0.20 -8.56 0.39
N PRO A 130 0.07 -9.35 -0.66
CA PRO A 130 -0.40 -9.08 -2.02
C PRO A 130 -1.93 -8.98 -2.18
N SER A 131 -2.71 -9.58 -1.28
CA SER A 131 -4.18 -9.45 -1.29
C SER A 131 -4.69 -8.12 -0.74
N GLU A 132 -3.81 -7.27 -0.19
CA GLU A 132 -4.14 -5.97 0.40
C GLU A 132 -4.18 -4.85 -0.67
N MET A 133 -4.70 -5.14 -1.87
CA MET A 133 -4.79 -4.18 -2.98
C MET A 133 -5.40 -2.84 -2.56
N LEU A 134 -6.40 -2.89 -1.67
CA LEU A 134 -7.07 -1.69 -1.17
C LEU A 134 -6.12 -0.76 -0.39
N LEU A 135 -5.07 -1.27 0.25
CA LEU A 135 -4.07 -0.42 0.89
C LEU A 135 -3.33 0.46 -0.14
N GLY A 136 -3.06 -0.06 -1.33
CA GLY A 136 -2.52 0.72 -2.43
C GLY A 136 -3.56 1.69 -3.00
N ALA A 137 -4.79 1.23 -3.18
CA ALA A 137 -5.86 2.03 -3.76
C ALA A 137 -6.36 3.18 -2.85
N THR A 138 -6.09 3.14 -1.54
CA THR A 138 -6.44 4.23 -0.60
C THR A 138 -5.51 5.43 -0.68
N GLN A 139 -4.40 5.33 -1.41
CA GLN A 139 -3.47 6.43 -1.56
C GLN A 139 -4.07 7.54 -2.43
N CYS A 140 -4.02 8.78 -1.95
CA CYS A 140 -4.57 9.92 -2.66
C CYS A 140 -3.52 10.53 -3.60
N CYS A 141 -3.99 11.11 -4.71
CA CYS A 141 -3.13 11.80 -5.67
C CYS A 141 -3.80 13.04 -6.27
N LEU A 142 -2.97 13.95 -6.78
CA LEU A 142 -3.44 15.02 -7.64
C LEU A 142 -3.32 14.55 -9.10
N GLN A 143 -4.43 14.59 -9.83
CA GLN A 143 -4.49 14.27 -11.25
C GLN A 143 -4.97 15.49 -12.04
N CYS A 144 -4.36 15.73 -13.19
CA CYS A 144 -4.74 16.78 -14.13
C CYS A 144 -4.96 16.16 -15.51
N THR A 145 -6.08 16.48 -16.15
CA THR A 145 -6.41 16.03 -17.51
C THR A 145 -6.37 17.22 -18.44
N LEU A 146 -5.57 17.13 -19.50
CA LEU A 146 -5.42 18.18 -20.50
C LEU A 146 -6.11 17.78 -21.80
N GLN A 147 -6.84 18.72 -22.41
CA GLN A 147 -7.46 18.51 -23.71
C GLN A 147 -6.53 19.03 -24.82
N ALA A 148 -6.25 18.20 -25.83
CA ALA A 148 -5.52 18.58 -27.03
C ALA A 148 -6.47 18.95 -28.17
N SER A 149 -5.96 19.66 -29.17
CA SER A 149 -6.73 20.09 -30.36
C SER A 149 -7.04 18.97 -31.35
N SER A 150 -6.26 17.88 -31.33
CA SER A 150 -6.45 16.70 -32.18
C SER A 150 -5.80 15.47 -31.58
N ALA A 151 -6.16 14.28 -32.05
CA ALA A 151 -5.53 13.02 -31.61
C ALA A 151 -4.01 13.04 -31.83
N ALA A 152 -3.54 13.52 -32.98
CA ALA A 152 -2.11 13.61 -33.26
C ALA A 152 -1.38 14.60 -32.32
N ALA A 153 -2.04 15.69 -31.93
CA ALA A 153 -1.50 16.60 -30.92
C ALA A 153 -1.48 15.96 -29.53
N ALA A 154 -2.49 15.17 -29.18
CA ALA A 154 -2.56 14.42 -27.92
C ALA A 154 -1.41 13.42 -27.80
N LEU A 155 -1.13 12.63 -28.83
CA LEU A 155 0.01 11.69 -28.83
C LEU A 155 1.34 12.44 -28.66
N ARG A 156 1.54 13.54 -29.40
CA ARG A 156 2.77 14.35 -29.26
C ARG A 156 2.92 14.92 -27.85
N LEU A 157 1.84 15.40 -27.25
CA LEU A 157 1.84 15.92 -25.88
C LEU A 157 2.18 14.80 -24.87
N HIS A 158 1.56 13.64 -25.03
CA HIS A 158 1.79 12.47 -24.19
C HIS A 158 3.26 12.02 -24.24
N ASP A 159 3.76 11.74 -25.44
CA ASP A 159 5.06 11.10 -25.62
C ASP A 159 6.23 12.07 -25.40
N ARG A 160 6.10 13.32 -25.86
CA ARG A 160 7.22 14.28 -25.84
C ARG A 160 7.28 15.13 -24.59
N ALA A 161 6.16 15.38 -23.93
CA ALA A 161 6.10 16.26 -22.77
C ALA A 161 5.77 15.50 -21.48
N LEU A 162 4.68 14.73 -21.46
CA LEU A 162 4.17 14.14 -20.22
C LEU A 162 4.98 12.90 -19.77
N ALA A 163 5.38 12.03 -20.70
CA ALA A 163 6.16 10.83 -20.38
C ALA A 163 7.48 11.14 -19.62
N PRO A 164 8.36 12.05 -20.09
CA PRO A 164 9.58 12.38 -19.34
C PRO A 164 9.31 13.21 -18.07
N LEU A 165 8.21 13.97 -18.03
CA LEU A 165 7.85 14.79 -16.87
C LEU A 165 7.28 13.97 -15.70
N GLY A 166 6.73 12.79 -15.98
CA GLY A 166 6.17 11.87 -14.97
C GLY A 166 7.07 11.63 -13.76
N PRO A 167 8.28 11.05 -13.93
CA PRO A 167 9.18 10.78 -12.81
C PRO A 167 9.69 12.06 -12.12
N LEU A 168 9.89 13.15 -12.86
CA LEU A 168 10.31 14.45 -12.28
C LEU A 168 9.23 15.02 -11.36
N MET A 169 7.97 15.00 -11.80
CA MET A 169 6.84 15.47 -10.99
C MET A 169 6.57 14.54 -9.82
N LEU A 170 6.80 13.22 -9.97
CA LEU A 170 6.69 12.27 -8.87
C LEU A 170 7.70 12.59 -7.75
N ALA A 171 8.96 12.86 -8.10
CA ALA A 171 9.99 13.25 -7.14
C ALA A 171 9.70 14.62 -6.50
N LEU A 172 9.30 15.61 -7.31
CA LEU A 172 8.98 16.96 -6.81
C LEU A 172 7.76 16.99 -5.87
N SER A 173 6.81 16.06 -6.08
CA SER A 173 5.57 15.95 -5.27
C SER A 173 5.62 14.81 -4.25
N ALA A 174 6.82 14.38 -3.88
CA ALA A 174 7.06 13.38 -2.85
C ALA A 174 6.33 13.76 -1.54
N ALA A 175 5.47 12.85 -1.07
CA ALA A 175 4.55 13.09 0.05
C ALA A 175 4.19 11.79 0.79
N THR A 176 5.03 10.77 0.66
CA THR A 176 4.79 9.43 1.21
C THR A 176 6.01 8.88 1.96
N PRO A 177 6.39 9.47 3.11
CA PRO A 177 7.58 9.04 3.85
C PRO A 177 7.32 7.87 4.81
N ALA A 178 6.07 7.40 4.94
CA ALA A 178 5.69 6.46 5.98
C ALA A 178 4.57 5.51 5.58
N TYR A 179 4.67 4.28 6.10
CA TYR A 179 3.71 3.20 5.93
C TYR A 179 3.57 2.38 7.21
N ARG A 180 2.35 1.94 7.55
CA ARG A 180 2.07 1.05 8.69
C ARG A 180 2.70 1.49 10.02
N GLY A 181 2.89 2.80 10.22
CA GLY A 181 3.51 3.37 11.41
C GLY A 181 5.04 3.43 11.39
N TYR A 182 5.67 3.02 10.29
CA TYR A 182 7.12 3.03 10.08
C TYR A 182 7.52 4.08 9.05
N LEU A 183 8.72 4.64 9.21
CA LEU A 183 9.34 5.51 8.21
C LEU A 183 9.97 4.65 7.11
N ALA A 184 9.70 4.99 5.86
CA ALA A 184 10.25 4.31 4.70
C ALA A 184 11.48 5.07 4.18
N ASP A 185 12.43 4.36 3.59
CA ASP A 185 13.56 4.94 2.86
C ASP A 185 13.18 5.27 1.40
N THR A 186 11.96 5.76 1.21
CA THR A 186 11.41 6.24 -0.05
C THR A 186 10.31 7.25 0.25
N ASP A 187 10.26 8.32 -0.53
CA ASP A 187 9.31 9.41 -0.32
C ASP A 187 8.11 9.37 -1.28
N VAL A 188 8.08 8.37 -2.17
CA VAL A 188 7.08 8.25 -3.25
C VAL A 188 6.24 6.99 -3.10
N ARG A 189 4.97 7.09 -3.51
CA ARG A 189 4.01 5.98 -3.38
C ARG A 189 4.02 4.95 -4.51
N TRP A 190 4.69 5.25 -5.62
CA TRP A 190 4.49 4.57 -6.89
C TRP A 190 4.81 3.08 -6.83
N ASP A 191 5.90 2.71 -6.15
CA ASP A 191 6.34 1.32 -6.07
C ASP A 191 5.41 0.43 -5.26
N VAL A 192 4.80 0.97 -4.22
CA VAL A 192 3.78 0.26 -3.44
C VAL A 192 2.51 0.10 -4.28
N LEU A 193 2.05 1.19 -4.90
CA LEU A 193 0.83 1.17 -5.70
C LEU A 193 0.92 0.18 -6.86
N ARG A 194 2.00 0.25 -7.66
CA ARG A 194 2.18 -0.62 -8.84
C ARG A 194 2.21 -2.10 -8.47
N GLN A 195 2.81 -2.46 -7.33
CA GLN A 195 2.96 -3.85 -6.92
C GLN A 195 1.67 -4.43 -6.32
N LEU A 196 0.86 -3.59 -5.67
CA LEU A 196 -0.42 -3.98 -5.06
C LEU A 196 -1.54 -4.20 -6.09
N VAL A 197 -1.42 -3.59 -7.27
CA VAL A 197 -2.35 -3.79 -8.39
C VAL A 197 -1.76 -4.67 -9.49
N ASP A 198 -0.56 -5.23 -9.28
CA ASP A 198 0.10 -6.12 -10.22
C ASP A 198 -0.61 -7.48 -10.24
N ASP A 199 -1.26 -7.77 -11.36
CA ASP A 199 -2.03 -8.98 -11.61
C ASP A 199 -1.22 -10.06 -12.33
N ARG A 200 0.04 -9.77 -12.69
CA ARG A 200 0.92 -10.70 -13.39
C ARG A 200 1.09 -12.01 -12.61
N ASP A 201 1.12 -13.13 -13.31
CA ASP A 201 1.47 -14.42 -12.71
C ASP A 201 3.01 -14.56 -12.57
N GLU A 202 3.46 -15.68 -12.02
CA GLU A 202 4.90 -15.95 -11.87
C GLU A 202 5.59 -16.17 -13.23
N GLY A 203 4.88 -16.69 -14.23
CA GLY A 203 5.41 -16.90 -15.58
C GLY A 203 5.71 -15.56 -16.27
N GLU A 204 4.77 -14.64 -16.24
CA GLU A 204 4.85 -13.29 -16.81
C GLU A 204 5.94 -12.45 -16.12
N ARG A 205 6.08 -12.56 -14.80
CA ARG A 205 7.18 -11.89 -14.07
C ARG A 205 8.54 -12.43 -14.49
N ARG A 206 8.70 -13.75 -14.61
CA ARG A 206 9.96 -14.38 -15.03
C ARG A 206 10.33 -14.05 -16.48
N ALA A 207 9.35 -14.00 -17.39
CA ALA A 207 9.58 -13.68 -18.79
C ALA A 207 10.08 -12.25 -19.02
N GLN A 208 9.77 -11.31 -18.11
CA GLN A 208 10.20 -9.91 -18.22
C GLN A 208 11.56 -9.62 -17.58
N GLY A 209 12.25 -10.62 -16.99
CA GLY A 209 13.60 -10.45 -16.44
C GLY A 209 13.69 -9.47 -15.26
N VAL A 210 12.57 -9.13 -14.60
CA VAL A 210 12.55 -8.20 -13.47
C VAL A 210 12.80 -8.99 -12.18
N PHE A 211 14.07 -9.32 -11.93
CA PHE A 211 14.56 -9.60 -10.58
C PHE A 211 14.85 -8.27 -9.87
N GLY A 212 14.63 -8.26 -8.56
CA GLY A 212 14.58 -7.08 -7.70
C GLY A 212 15.64 -6.00 -7.97
N ALA A 213 15.15 -4.77 -8.01
CA ALA A 213 15.89 -3.58 -7.61
C ALA A 213 15.37 -3.17 -6.24
#